data_AF-A0A0B7I7L5-F1
#
_entry.id   AF-A0A0B7I7L5-F1
#
_cell.length_a   1.000
_cell.length_b   1.000
_cell.length_c   1.000
_cell.angle_alpha   90.00
_cell.angle_beta   90.00
_cell.angle_gamma   90.00
#
_symmetry.space_group_name_H-M   'P 1'
#
loop_
_entity.id
_entity.type
_entity.pdbx_description
1 polymer ?
#
loop_
_entity_poly.entity_id
_entity_poly.type
_entity_poly.pdbx_seq_one_letter_code
_entity_poly.pdbx_strand_id
1 'polypeptide(L)'
;MQWILSLLGYLLFKLPGAIIGYFLGYLLKSFTNNSGGSGQYGSQSNYRQQRTVSPADFEVNLLSLCSLVIKANGQVSQSELDFVRLRFVEMYGKDRANAVFRTFNELVKGREISAQRVSMFLRARTPYETRLQILHFLFGIAKADGIVSDSEERQIKEIAQYFAISQHDFESIKAMFVRSQKESIRDAYTILEINRNATDAEVKKAYREMAKKYHPDKVITQDEAIRKGAEEKFKQVQQAYEQIQKERGL
;
A
#
# COMPACT_ATOMS: atom_id res chain seq x y z
N MET A 1 5.56 7.73 -29.69
CA MET A 1 4.97 8.69 -28.72
C MET A 1 4.36 8.02 -27.47
N GLN A 2 3.80 6.80 -27.54
CA GLN A 2 3.21 6.11 -26.37
C GLN A 2 4.24 5.69 -25.29
N TRP A 3 5.48 5.36 -25.66
CA TRP A 3 6.53 4.96 -24.71
C TRP A 3 7.02 6.10 -23.82
N ILE A 4 6.97 7.35 -24.31
CA ILE A 4 7.35 8.54 -23.53
C ILE A 4 6.28 8.85 -22.48
N LEU A 5 5.00 8.58 -22.77
CA LEU A 5 3.89 8.64 -21.81
C LEU A 5 3.93 7.50 -20.79
N SER A 6 4.35 6.29 -21.19
CA SER A 6 4.59 5.20 -20.24
C SER A 6 5.84 5.43 -19.38
N LEU A 7 6.88 6.12 -19.89
CA LEU A 7 8.06 6.51 -19.10
C LEU A 7 7.75 7.68 -18.16
N LEU A 8 6.95 8.65 -18.60
CA LEU A 8 6.39 9.72 -17.76
C LEU A 8 5.41 9.15 -16.73
N GLY A 9 4.61 8.16 -17.10
CA GLY A 9 3.78 7.38 -16.18
C GLY A 9 4.63 6.63 -15.17
N TYR A 10 5.72 5.98 -15.59
CA TYR A 10 6.66 5.27 -14.71
C TYR A 10 7.44 6.22 -13.77
N LEU A 11 7.75 7.44 -14.21
CA LEU A 11 8.37 8.50 -13.39
C LEU A 11 7.35 9.18 -12.45
N LEU A 12 6.08 9.33 -12.85
CA LEU A 12 5.00 9.86 -12.02
C LEU A 12 4.50 8.85 -10.97
N PHE A 13 4.50 7.54 -11.29
CA PHE A 13 3.97 6.46 -10.43
C PHE A 13 4.90 6.01 -9.29
N LYS A 14 5.94 6.78 -8.98
CA LYS A 14 6.41 6.93 -7.59
C LYS A 14 5.48 7.91 -6.85
N LEU A 15 4.20 7.55 -6.77
CA LEU A 15 3.06 8.32 -6.25
C LEU A 15 2.97 8.43 -4.71
N PRO A 16 4.07 8.65 -3.95
CA PRO A 16 3.97 9.58 -2.83
C PRO A 16 3.86 11.04 -3.28
N GLY A 17 4.27 11.39 -4.50
CA GLY A 17 4.36 12.78 -4.99
C GLY A 17 3.06 13.60 -5.02
N ALA A 18 1.88 12.98 -5.18
CA ALA A 18 0.60 13.71 -5.22
C ALA A 18 0.01 13.97 -3.82
N ILE A 19 0.19 13.03 -2.88
CA ILE A 19 -0.06 13.26 -1.44
C ILE A 19 0.93 14.34 -0.98
N ILE A 20 2.23 14.10 -1.21
CA ILE A 20 3.30 15.05 -0.89
C ILE A 20 3.08 16.40 -1.55
N GLY A 21 2.62 16.47 -2.80
CA GLY A 21 2.36 17.73 -3.52
C GLY A 21 1.14 18.49 -3.00
N TYR A 22 0.04 17.79 -2.67
CA TYR A 22 -1.10 18.38 -1.98
C TYR A 22 -0.71 18.91 -0.59
N PHE A 23 0.08 18.13 0.16
CA PHE A 23 0.55 18.51 1.49
C PHE A 23 1.63 19.58 1.48
N LEU A 24 2.59 19.58 0.55
CA LEU A 24 3.54 20.67 0.32
C LEU A 24 2.78 21.93 -0.10
N GLY A 25 1.79 21.82 -0.98
CA GLY A 25 0.94 22.95 -1.38
C GLY A 25 0.16 23.55 -0.20
N TYR A 26 -0.31 22.73 0.74
CA TYR A 26 -0.99 23.17 1.96
C TYR A 26 -0.03 23.76 3.01
N LEU A 27 1.15 23.15 3.21
CA LEU A 27 2.22 23.66 4.07
C LEU A 27 2.75 25.02 3.58
N LEU A 28 2.98 25.16 2.26
CA LEU A 28 3.47 26.40 1.66
C LEU A 28 2.48 27.56 1.87
N LYS A 29 1.17 27.30 1.70
CA LYS A 29 0.09 28.28 1.99
C LYS A 29 0.05 28.72 3.45
N SER A 30 0.40 27.83 4.38
CA SER A 30 0.46 28.15 5.82
C SER A 30 1.69 29.01 6.18
N PHE A 31 2.79 28.89 5.43
CA PHE A 31 3.98 29.73 5.61
C PHE A 31 3.85 31.11 4.95
N THR A 32 3.20 31.20 3.77
CA THR A 32 2.99 32.48 3.08
C THR A 32 1.98 33.41 3.78
N ASN A 33 1.09 32.87 4.62
CA ASN A 33 0.18 33.70 5.42
C ASN A 33 0.83 34.33 6.68
N ASN A 34 2.08 34.00 6.99
CA ASN A 34 2.76 34.49 8.19
C ASN A 34 3.96 35.41 7.88
N SER A 35 4.07 35.94 6.67
CA SER A 35 5.13 36.89 6.29
C SER A 35 4.59 38.10 5.51
N GLY A 36 4.15 39.11 6.27
CA GLY A 36 4.22 40.53 5.88
C GLY A 36 3.12 41.09 4.97
N GLY A 37 2.29 41.98 5.53
CA GLY A 37 1.47 42.89 4.72
C GLY A 37 0.28 43.48 5.46
N SER A 38 0.51 44.54 6.23
CA SER A 38 -0.51 45.44 6.76
C SER A 38 -1.44 45.97 5.64
N GLY A 39 -2.76 45.74 5.79
CA GLY A 39 -3.76 46.27 4.87
C GLY A 39 -5.17 46.05 5.41
N GLN A 40 -5.65 46.99 6.21
CA GLN A 40 -7.04 47.13 6.63
C GLN A 40 -7.87 47.65 5.45
N TYR A 41 -8.94 46.94 5.05
CA TYR A 41 -10.26 47.52 4.70
C TYR A 41 -11.28 46.39 4.51
N GLY A 42 -12.47 46.58 5.08
CA GLY A 42 -13.46 45.52 5.32
C GLY A 42 -14.12 44.92 4.08
N SER A 43 -14.57 43.69 4.23
CA SER A 43 -15.85 43.24 3.68
C SER A 43 -16.32 42.01 4.45
N GLN A 44 -17.61 42.05 4.79
CA GLN A 44 -18.32 41.12 5.64
C GLN A 44 -18.54 39.80 4.87
N SER A 45 -17.58 38.89 4.92
CA SER A 45 -17.72 37.55 4.35
C SER A 45 -18.13 36.56 5.43
N ASN A 46 -19.34 36.00 5.29
CA ASN A 46 -19.78 34.79 5.97
C ASN A 46 -18.70 33.71 5.81
N TYR A 47 -17.91 33.49 6.86
CA TYR A 47 -17.00 32.36 6.93
C TYR A 47 -17.84 31.08 7.01
N ARG A 48 -18.11 30.48 5.84
CA ARG A 48 -18.16 29.02 5.73
C ARG A 48 -16.81 28.55 6.26
N GLN A 49 -16.78 28.17 7.53
CA GLN A 49 -15.61 27.63 8.20
C GLN A 49 -15.23 26.35 7.45
N GLN A 50 -14.30 26.49 6.51
CA GLN A 50 -13.79 25.41 5.70
C GLN A 50 -13.07 24.48 6.67
N ARG A 51 -13.75 23.39 7.08
CA ARG A 51 -13.24 22.40 8.04
C ARG A 51 -12.10 21.63 7.38
N THR A 52 -10.92 22.23 7.28
CA THR A 52 -9.70 21.57 6.85
C THR A 52 -9.20 20.66 7.97
N VAL A 53 -8.72 19.45 7.66
CA VAL A 53 -8.03 18.60 8.64
C VAL A 53 -6.69 19.26 8.99
N SER A 54 -6.33 19.33 10.28
CA SER A 54 -4.94 19.63 10.65
C SER A 54 -4.03 18.53 10.10
N PRO A 55 -2.84 18.85 9.57
CA PRO A 55 -1.88 17.82 9.15
C PRO A 55 -1.65 16.72 10.21
N ALA A 56 -1.55 17.09 11.49
CA ALA A 56 -1.38 16.14 12.59
C ALA A 56 -2.60 15.20 12.75
N ASP A 57 -3.81 15.73 12.65
CA ASP A 57 -5.03 14.92 12.72
C ASP A 57 -5.11 13.96 11.55
N PHE A 58 -4.75 14.42 10.34
CA PHE A 58 -4.74 13.56 9.16
C PHE A 58 -3.72 12.43 9.31
N GLU A 59 -2.50 12.74 9.74
CA GLU A 59 -1.41 11.77 9.93
C GLU A 59 -1.80 10.64 10.88
N VAL A 60 -2.42 10.99 12.02
CA VAL A 60 -2.87 10.02 13.03
C VAL A 60 -4.07 9.21 12.54
N ASN A 61 -5.01 9.83 11.82
CA ASN A 61 -6.16 9.11 11.24
C ASN A 61 -5.72 8.16 10.11
N LEU A 62 -4.75 8.57 9.28
CA LEU A 62 -4.14 7.70 8.27
C LEU A 62 -3.47 6.50 8.93
N LEU A 63 -2.66 6.74 9.96
CA LEU A 63 -2.02 5.66 10.71
C LEU A 63 -3.04 4.72 11.39
N SER A 64 -4.17 5.28 11.81
CA SER A 64 -5.29 4.49 12.34
C SER A 64 -5.87 3.54 11.29
N LEU A 65 -6.11 4.01 10.07
CA LEU A 65 -6.54 3.15 8.96
C LEU A 65 -5.50 2.08 8.62
N CYS A 66 -4.21 2.42 8.62
CA CYS A 66 -3.14 1.45 8.42
C CYS A 66 -3.20 0.34 9.45
N SER A 67 -3.38 0.69 10.73
CA SER A 67 -3.44 -0.29 11.81
C SER A 67 -4.65 -1.22 11.73
N LEU A 68 -5.77 -0.77 11.15
CA LEU A 68 -6.94 -1.62 10.91
C LEU A 68 -6.62 -2.68 9.85
N VAL A 69 -5.98 -2.28 8.75
CA VAL A 69 -5.58 -3.20 7.67
C VAL A 69 -4.59 -4.24 8.17
N ILE A 70 -3.53 -3.80 8.86
CA ILE A 70 -2.48 -4.69 9.43
C ILE A 70 -3.06 -5.71 10.42
N LYS A 71 -4.14 -5.34 11.15
CA LYS A 71 -4.77 -6.22 12.13
C LYS A 71 -5.88 -7.10 11.54
N ALA A 72 -6.25 -6.92 10.28
CA ALA A 72 -7.43 -7.55 9.70
C ALA A 72 -7.33 -9.09 9.64
N ASN A 73 -6.13 -9.61 9.43
CA ASN A 73 -5.83 -11.04 9.39
C ASN A 73 -5.56 -11.65 10.81
N GLY A 74 -5.58 -10.83 11.86
CA GLY A 74 -5.29 -11.24 13.24
C GLY A 74 -3.80 -11.44 13.57
N GLN A 75 -2.90 -11.30 12.59
CA GLN A 75 -1.45 -11.42 12.76
C GLN A 75 -0.75 -10.15 12.28
N VAL A 76 -0.07 -9.46 13.19
CA VAL A 76 0.66 -8.24 12.83
C VAL A 76 1.97 -8.63 12.13
N SER A 77 2.10 -8.29 10.85
CA SER A 77 3.33 -8.54 10.10
C SER A 77 4.37 -7.43 10.28
N GLN A 78 5.64 -7.82 10.50
CA GLN A 78 6.74 -6.87 10.60
C GLN A 78 6.99 -6.13 9.27
N SER A 79 6.81 -6.79 8.13
CA SER A 79 7.01 -6.17 6.82
C SER A 79 6.02 -5.04 6.55
N GLU A 80 4.77 -5.19 6.99
CA GLU A 80 3.75 -4.15 6.87
C GLU A 80 4.06 -2.95 7.80
N LEU A 81 4.47 -3.24 9.05
CA LEU A 81 4.90 -2.20 9.98
C LEU A 81 6.10 -1.40 9.46
N ASP A 82 7.08 -2.09 8.91
CA ASP A 82 8.28 -1.47 8.33
C ASP A 82 7.93 -0.65 7.09
N PHE A 83 7.01 -1.14 6.25
CA PHE A 83 6.49 -0.39 5.12
C PHE A 83 5.84 0.92 5.57
N VAL A 84 4.91 0.86 6.54
CA VAL A 84 4.25 2.07 7.07
C VAL A 84 5.29 3.04 7.64
N ARG A 85 6.23 2.55 8.45
CA ARG A 85 7.29 3.39 9.03
C ARG A 85 8.14 4.06 7.96
N LEU A 86 8.62 3.30 6.97
CA LEU A 86 9.42 3.84 5.88
C LEU A 86 8.67 4.96 5.16
N ARG A 87 7.40 4.72 4.79
CA ARG A 87 6.59 5.71 4.07
C ARG A 87 6.31 6.97 4.88
N PHE A 88 6.03 6.86 6.17
CA PHE A 88 5.84 8.03 7.02
C PHE A 88 7.14 8.83 7.18
N VAL A 89 8.28 8.17 7.29
CA VAL A 89 9.59 8.83 7.32
C VAL A 89 9.89 9.53 5.98
N GLU A 90 9.60 8.89 4.85
CA GLU A 90 9.74 9.50 3.51
C GLU A 90 8.85 10.74 3.32
N MET A 91 7.59 10.69 3.80
CA MET A 91 6.64 11.78 3.63
C MET A 91 6.89 12.97 4.57
N TYR A 92 7.28 12.70 5.82
CA TYR A 92 7.24 13.69 6.90
C TYR A 92 8.59 13.95 7.58
N GLY A 93 9.60 13.12 7.30
CA GLY A 93 10.85 13.09 8.03
C GLY A 93 10.77 12.28 9.32
N LYS A 94 11.95 11.85 9.81
CA LYS A 94 12.08 10.93 10.95
C LYS A 94 11.42 11.43 12.23
N ASP A 95 11.65 12.68 12.60
CA ASP A 95 11.18 13.23 13.88
C ASP A 95 9.66 13.38 13.93
N ARG A 96 9.07 13.91 12.84
CA ARG A 96 7.63 14.06 12.72
C ARG A 96 6.93 12.71 12.65
N ALA A 97 7.44 11.77 11.86
CA ALA A 97 6.93 10.40 11.82
C ALA A 97 6.90 9.78 13.23
N ASN A 98 8.01 9.88 13.98
CA ASN A 98 8.07 9.38 15.35
C ASN A 98 7.05 10.04 16.28
N ALA A 99 6.79 11.34 16.14
CA ALA A 99 5.76 12.03 16.91
C ALA A 99 4.36 11.47 16.59
N VAL A 100 4.03 11.27 15.32
CA VAL A 100 2.76 10.67 14.89
C VAL A 100 2.57 9.28 15.48
N PHE A 101 3.59 8.42 15.44
CA PHE A 101 3.52 7.07 16.03
C PHE A 101 3.29 7.12 17.55
N ARG A 102 3.91 8.07 18.27
CA ARG A 102 3.67 8.24 19.72
C ARG A 102 2.23 8.64 20.00
N THR A 103 1.73 9.67 19.33
CA THR A 103 0.35 10.13 19.48
C THR A 103 -0.65 9.04 19.13
N PHE A 104 -0.40 8.28 18.06
CA PHE A 104 -1.23 7.14 17.70
C PHE A 104 -1.28 6.09 18.81
N ASN A 105 -0.12 5.67 19.34
CA ASN A 105 -0.02 4.68 20.41
C ASN A 105 -0.77 5.11 21.68
N GLU A 106 -0.73 6.39 22.03
CA GLU A 106 -1.50 6.95 23.14
C GLU A 106 -3.01 6.88 22.91
N LEU A 107 -3.46 7.19 21.69
CA LEU A 107 -4.89 7.19 21.35
C LEU A 107 -5.51 5.79 21.31
N VAL A 108 -4.74 4.78 20.92
CA VAL A 108 -5.21 3.38 20.86
C VAL A 108 -5.12 2.65 22.19
N LYS A 109 -4.45 3.23 23.19
CA LYS A 109 -4.30 2.62 24.51
C LYS A 109 -5.67 2.47 25.19
N GLY A 110 -6.20 1.25 25.17
CA GLY A 110 -7.49 0.91 25.78
C GLY A 110 -8.72 1.36 24.97
N ARG A 111 -8.56 1.64 23.67
CA ARG A 111 -9.67 2.04 22.79
C ARG A 111 -9.66 1.24 21.50
N GLU A 112 -10.84 0.84 21.05
CA GLU A 112 -11.02 0.27 19.72
C GLU A 112 -11.07 1.38 18.66
N ILE A 113 -10.38 1.14 17.54
CA ILE A 113 -10.40 2.03 16.39
C ILE A 113 -11.62 1.67 15.54
N SER A 114 -12.45 2.66 15.24
CA SER A 114 -13.61 2.48 14.35
C SER A 114 -13.26 2.92 12.92
N ALA A 115 -13.26 1.97 11.98
CA ALA A 115 -13.10 2.24 10.55
C ALA A 115 -14.08 3.32 10.06
N GLN A 116 -15.35 3.20 10.46
CA GLN A 116 -16.41 4.14 10.11
C GLN A 116 -16.10 5.56 10.59
N ARG A 117 -15.77 5.74 11.87
CA ARG A 117 -15.53 7.06 12.48
C ARG A 117 -14.37 7.78 11.80
N VAL A 118 -13.24 7.09 11.66
CA VAL A 118 -12.02 7.61 11.05
C VAL A 118 -12.28 7.97 9.58
N SER A 119 -12.93 7.06 8.85
CA SER A 119 -13.21 7.26 7.42
C SER A 119 -14.20 8.39 7.17
N MET A 120 -15.27 8.50 7.97
CA MET A 120 -16.22 9.62 7.88
C MET A 120 -15.57 10.96 8.25
N PHE A 121 -14.70 10.98 9.27
CA PHE A 121 -13.96 12.18 9.67
C PHE A 121 -13.11 12.72 8.52
N LEU A 122 -12.33 11.85 7.88
CA LEU A 122 -11.49 12.20 6.74
C LEU A 122 -12.33 12.57 5.51
N ARG A 123 -13.38 11.78 5.18
CA ARG A 123 -14.26 12.07 4.05
C ARG A 123 -14.87 13.46 4.08
N ALA A 124 -15.27 13.93 5.26
CA ALA A 124 -15.87 15.25 5.41
C ALA A 124 -14.88 16.41 5.18
N ARG A 125 -13.58 16.13 5.07
CA ARG A 125 -12.50 17.13 5.12
C ARG A 125 -11.40 16.92 4.09
N THR A 126 -11.51 15.89 3.25
CA THR A 126 -10.57 15.61 2.17
C THR A 126 -11.33 15.48 0.84
N PRO A 127 -10.71 15.92 -0.28
CA PRO A 127 -11.30 15.75 -1.59
C PRO A 127 -11.28 14.27 -2.02
N TYR A 128 -12.05 13.90 -3.04
CA TYR A 128 -12.22 12.51 -3.48
C TYR A 128 -10.88 11.86 -3.84
N GLU A 129 -10.01 12.62 -4.49
CA GLU A 129 -8.69 12.23 -4.98
C GLU A 129 -7.76 11.85 -3.83
N THR A 130 -7.80 12.59 -2.71
CA THR A 130 -7.04 12.23 -1.52
C THR A 130 -7.52 10.91 -0.95
N ARG A 131 -8.82 10.59 -1.04
CA ARG A 131 -9.35 9.30 -0.56
C ARG A 131 -8.91 8.14 -1.45
N LEU A 132 -8.83 8.34 -2.77
CA LEU A 132 -8.23 7.37 -3.69
C LEU A 132 -6.76 7.12 -3.34
N GLN A 133 -6.00 8.17 -3.03
CA GLN A 133 -4.60 8.05 -2.62
C GLN A 133 -4.42 7.30 -1.30
N ILE A 134 -5.30 7.55 -0.31
CA ILE A 134 -5.32 6.77 0.94
C ILE A 134 -5.59 5.30 0.61
N LEU A 135 -6.57 5.01 -0.24
CA LEU A 135 -6.90 3.64 -0.61
C LEU A 135 -5.73 2.92 -1.29
N HIS A 136 -5.07 3.59 -2.23
CA HIS A 136 -3.84 3.11 -2.88
C HIS A 136 -2.72 2.86 -1.86
N PHE A 137 -2.55 3.76 -0.89
CA PHE A 137 -1.59 3.58 0.20
C PHE A 137 -1.89 2.34 1.06
N LEU A 138 -3.16 2.12 1.40
CA LEU A 138 -3.59 0.96 2.20
C LEU A 138 -3.34 -0.37 1.45
N PHE A 139 -3.60 -0.42 0.15
CA PHE A 139 -3.23 -1.60 -0.65
C PHE A 139 -1.71 -1.79 -0.76
N GLY A 140 -0.93 -0.71 -0.76
CA GLY A 140 0.53 -0.79 -0.70
C GLY A 140 1.04 -1.44 0.59
N ILE A 141 0.36 -1.19 1.71
CA ILE A 141 0.66 -1.84 3.00
C ILE A 141 0.31 -3.32 2.93
N ALA A 142 -0.92 -3.65 2.53
CA ALA A 142 -1.37 -5.05 2.44
C ALA A 142 -0.54 -5.88 1.44
N LYS A 143 0.13 -5.24 0.48
CA LYS A 143 1.02 -5.93 -0.47
C LYS A 143 2.45 -6.08 0.05
N ALA A 144 2.81 -5.49 1.19
CA ALA A 144 4.19 -5.39 1.67
C ALA A 144 4.84 -6.76 1.98
N ASP A 145 4.05 -7.77 2.34
CA ASP A 145 4.49 -9.15 2.52
C ASP A 145 4.43 -9.99 1.22
N GLY A 146 3.98 -9.40 0.13
CA GLY A 146 3.91 -9.99 -1.20
C GLY A 146 2.53 -10.46 -1.64
N ILE A 147 1.52 -10.59 -0.76
CA ILE A 147 0.16 -11.03 -1.13
C ILE A 147 -0.87 -10.31 -0.27
N VAL A 148 -1.82 -9.62 -0.91
CA VAL A 148 -2.97 -9.04 -0.20
C VAL A 148 -3.92 -10.17 0.21
N SER A 149 -4.17 -10.31 1.51
CA SER A 149 -5.09 -11.32 2.04
C SER A 149 -6.57 -10.94 1.81
N ASP A 150 -7.45 -11.93 1.78
CA ASP A 150 -8.90 -11.68 1.66
C ASP A 150 -9.43 -10.82 2.83
N SER A 151 -8.85 -10.96 4.02
CA SER A 151 -9.18 -10.16 5.20
C SER A 151 -8.77 -8.69 5.05
N GLU A 152 -7.56 -8.42 4.55
CA GLU A 152 -7.11 -7.06 4.26
C GLU A 152 -7.95 -6.44 3.15
N GLU A 153 -8.23 -7.18 2.08
CA GLU A 153 -9.08 -6.68 0.99
C GLU A 153 -10.47 -6.31 1.51
N ARG A 154 -11.10 -7.16 2.34
CA ARG A 154 -12.38 -6.85 2.97
C ARG A 154 -12.31 -5.59 3.83
N GLN A 155 -11.26 -5.44 4.63
CA GLN A 155 -11.07 -4.27 5.49
C GLN A 155 -10.88 -2.99 4.66
N ILE A 156 -10.10 -3.05 3.58
CA ILE A 156 -9.87 -1.93 2.66
C ILE A 156 -11.15 -1.58 1.89
N LYS A 157 -11.94 -2.58 1.50
CA LYS A 157 -13.25 -2.40 0.85
C LYS A 157 -14.25 -1.71 1.77
N GLU A 158 -14.30 -2.07 3.04
CA GLU A 158 -15.13 -1.41 4.04
C GLU A 158 -14.73 0.08 4.20
N ILE A 159 -13.43 0.38 4.29
CA ILE A 159 -12.93 1.75 4.34
C ILE A 159 -13.34 2.54 3.08
N ALA A 160 -13.24 1.93 1.90
CA ALA A 160 -13.65 2.54 0.63
C ALA A 160 -15.15 2.91 0.62
N GLN A 161 -16.00 2.04 1.17
CA GLN A 161 -17.44 2.32 1.31
C GLN A 161 -17.69 3.54 2.21
N TYR A 162 -17.00 3.65 3.35
CA TYR A 162 -17.14 4.81 4.22
C TYR A 162 -16.61 6.11 3.59
N PHE A 163 -15.56 6.01 2.77
CA PHE A 163 -15.07 7.10 1.93
C PHE A 163 -16.00 7.48 0.77
N ALA A 164 -17.06 6.69 0.53
CA ALA A 164 -17.91 6.78 -0.65
C ALA A 164 -17.09 6.79 -1.95
N ILE A 165 -16.10 5.91 -2.03
CA ILE A 165 -15.38 5.62 -3.26
C ILE A 165 -16.25 4.71 -4.13
N SER A 166 -16.31 4.99 -5.42
CA SER A 166 -17.06 4.18 -6.38
C SER A 166 -16.48 2.77 -6.48
N GLN A 167 -17.32 1.77 -6.76
CA GLN A 167 -16.83 0.40 -6.98
C GLN A 167 -15.82 0.35 -8.12
N HIS A 168 -16.03 1.13 -9.18
CA HIS A 168 -15.12 1.20 -10.32
C HIS A 168 -13.72 1.66 -9.92
N ASP A 169 -13.61 2.72 -9.13
CA ASP A 169 -12.30 3.24 -8.71
C ASP A 169 -11.63 2.32 -7.69
N PHE A 170 -12.43 1.69 -6.82
CA PHE A 170 -11.93 0.65 -5.92
C PHE A 170 -11.30 -0.51 -6.70
N GLU A 171 -12.00 -1.08 -7.68
CA GLU A 171 -11.47 -2.19 -8.50
C GLU A 171 -10.26 -1.75 -9.32
N SER A 172 -10.26 -0.53 -9.85
CA SER A 172 -9.13 0.02 -10.60
C SER A 172 -7.87 0.15 -9.75
N ILE A 173 -7.99 0.62 -8.51
CA ILE A 173 -6.87 0.71 -7.56
C ILE A 173 -6.46 -0.70 -7.12
N LYS A 174 -7.42 -1.55 -6.75
CA LYS A 174 -7.17 -2.94 -6.35
C LYS A 174 -6.33 -3.67 -7.40
N ALA A 175 -6.66 -3.52 -8.69
CA ALA A 175 -5.93 -4.15 -9.79
C ALA A 175 -4.44 -3.76 -9.87
N MET A 176 -4.04 -2.62 -9.32
CA MET A 176 -2.63 -2.21 -9.27
C MET A 176 -1.80 -3.04 -8.27
N PHE A 177 -2.44 -3.66 -7.27
CA PHE A 177 -1.78 -4.38 -6.17
C PHE A 177 -2.11 -5.86 -6.12
N VAL A 178 -3.38 -6.16 -6.39
CA VAL A 178 -3.94 -7.49 -6.54
C VAL A 178 -3.87 -7.81 -8.03
N ARG A 179 -2.78 -8.46 -8.43
CA ARG A 179 -2.68 -9.05 -9.77
C ARG A 179 -3.88 -9.96 -9.97
N SER A 180 -4.50 -9.91 -11.14
CA SER A 180 -5.60 -10.84 -11.44
C SER A 180 -5.10 -12.28 -11.24
N GLN A 181 -5.92 -13.15 -10.65
CA GLN A 181 -5.55 -14.57 -10.51
C GLN A 181 -5.04 -15.16 -11.82
N LYS A 182 -5.63 -14.74 -12.95
CA LYS A 182 -5.24 -15.19 -14.29
C LYS A 182 -3.81 -14.78 -14.68
N GLU A 183 -3.36 -13.59 -14.29
CA GLU A 183 -1.98 -13.12 -14.51
C GLU A 183 -1.01 -13.77 -13.53
N SER A 184 -1.37 -13.88 -12.24
CA SER A 184 -0.51 -14.57 -11.27
C SER A 184 -0.29 -16.04 -11.64
N ILE A 185 -1.33 -16.70 -12.13
CA ILE A 185 -1.27 -18.07 -12.63
C ILE A 185 -0.38 -18.17 -13.88
N ARG A 186 -0.51 -17.24 -14.84
CA ARG A 186 0.36 -17.22 -16.03
C ARG A 186 1.83 -17.05 -15.65
N ASP A 187 2.11 -16.16 -14.71
CA ASP A 187 3.45 -15.95 -14.17
C ASP A 187 3.95 -17.19 -13.43
N ALA A 188 3.09 -17.91 -12.71
CA ALA A 188 3.47 -19.14 -12.02
C ALA A 188 3.98 -20.23 -13.00
N TYR A 189 3.29 -20.43 -14.13
CA TYR A 189 3.80 -21.32 -15.18
C TYR A 189 5.12 -20.82 -15.76
N THR A 190 5.27 -19.50 -15.93
CA THR A 190 6.51 -18.87 -16.41
C THR A 190 7.67 -19.05 -15.43
N ILE A 191 7.44 -18.93 -14.12
CA ILE A 191 8.42 -19.15 -13.05
C ILE A 191 8.89 -20.60 -13.03
N LEU A 192 7.99 -21.55 -13.26
CA LEU A 192 8.34 -22.97 -13.42
C LEU A 192 8.91 -23.29 -14.81
N GLU A 193 9.09 -22.30 -15.69
CA GLU A 193 9.61 -22.43 -17.05
C GLU A 193 8.81 -23.45 -17.91
N ILE A 194 7.49 -23.51 -17.70
CA ILE A 194 6.58 -24.43 -18.40
C ILE A 194 5.40 -23.70 -19.03
N ASN A 195 4.74 -24.34 -19.99
CA ASN A 195 3.52 -23.82 -20.60
C ASN A 195 2.31 -24.14 -19.71
N ARG A 196 1.26 -23.28 -19.75
CA ARG A 196 -0.02 -23.54 -19.08
C ARG A 196 -0.69 -24.84 -19.53
N ASN A 197 -0.40 -25.31 -20.74
CA ASN A 197 -0.89 -26.58 -21.29
C ASN A 197 -0.11 -27.81 -20.77
N ALA A 198 0.91 -27.63 -19.92
CA ALA A 198 1.66 -28.73 -19.34
C ALA A 198 0.73 -29.65 -18.52
N THR A 199 1.00 -30.94 -18.53
CA THR A 199 0.34 -31.96 -17.71
C THR A 199 0.72 -31.82 -16.23
N ASP A 200 -0.08 -32.39 -15.33
CA ASP A 200 0.20 -32.31 -13.89
C ASP A 200 1.51 -32.99 -13.50
N ALA A 201 1.89 -34.04 -14.23
CA ALA A 201 3.17 -34.70 -14.07
C ALA A 201 4.35 -33.78 -14.45
N GLU A 202 4.20 -33.00 -15.52
CA GLU A 202 5.20 -32.01 -15.97
C GLU A 202 5.32 -30.86 -14.97
N VAL A 203 4.21 -30.36 -14.43
CA VAL A 203 4.22 -29.34 -13.36
C VAL A 203 4.99 -29.83 -12.14
N LYS A 204 4.67 -31.05 -11.64
CA LYS A 204 5.36 -31.66 -10.48
C LYS A 204 6.85 -31.89 -10.76
N LYS A 205 7.20 -32.27 -12.00
CA LYS A 205 8.59 -32.45 -12.42
C LYS A 205 9.35 -31.13 -12.42
N ALA A 206 8.81 -30.09 -13.08
CA ALA A 206 9.41 -28.77 -13.17
C ALA A 206 9.63 -28.14 -11.78
N TYR A 207 8.65 -28.26 -10.89
CA TYR A 207 8.80 -27.81 -9.50
C TYR A 207 9.99 -28.48 -8.80
N ARG A 208 10.12 -29.81 -8.88
CA ARG A 208 11.24 -30.54 -8.25
C ARG A 208 12.60 -30.12 -8.82
N GLU A 209 12.68 -29.88 -10.13
CA GLU A 209 13.90 -29.44 -10.81
C GLU A 209 14.30 -28.03 -10.36
N MET A 210 13.36 -27.08 -10.33
CA MET A 210 13.60 -25.71 -9.89
C MET A 210 13.90 -25.62 -8.39
N ALA A 211 13.17 -26.36 -7.56
CA ALA A 211 13.42 -26.44 -6.12
C ALA A 211 14.84 -26.96 -5.85
N LYS A 212 15.28 -28.01 -6.56
CA LYS A 212 16.66 -28.54 -6.44
C LYS A 212 17.72 -27.54 -6.91
N LYS A 213 17.42 -26.72 -7.94
CA LYS A 213 18.33 -25.72 -8.50
C LYS A 213 18.55 -24.53 -7.56
N TYR A 214 17.51 -24.08 -6.86
CA TYR A 214 17.55 -22.91 -5.99
C TYR A 214 17.56 -23.23 -4.49
N HIS A 215 17.59 -24.50 -4.10
CA HIS A 215 17.60 -24.89 -2.69
C HIS A 215 18.77 -24.25 -1.94
N PRO A 216 18.56 -23.67 -0.74
CA PRO A 216 19.64 -23.02 0.02
C PRO A 216 20.82 -23.97 0.29
N ASP A 217 20.56 -25.24 0.60
CA ASP A 217 21.62 -26.26 0.80
C ASP A 217 22.44 -26.58 -0.47
N LYS A 218 21.91 -26.28 -1.66
CA LYS A 218 22.60 -26.51 -2.94
C LYS A 218 23.43 -25.31 -3.38
N VAL A 219 23.13 -24.11 -2.86
CA VAL A 219 23.84 -22.87 -3.15
C VAL A 219 24.90 -22.62 -2.09
N ILE A 220 26.00 -23.36 -2.17
CA ILE A 220 27.16 -23.20 -1.28
C ILE A 220 28.03 -22.06 -1.82
N THR A 221 27.79 -20.85 -1.32
CA THR A 221 28.57 -19.65 -1.65
C THR A 221 28.80 -18.81 -0.40
N GLN A 222 29.94 -18.11 -0.33
CA GLN A 222 30.21 -17.14 0.73
C GLN A 222 29.61 -15.75 0.42
N ASP A 223 29.12 -15.53 -0.80
CA ASP A 223 28.48 -14.28 -1.20
C ASP A 223 27.03 -14.21 -0.69
N GLU A 224 26.78 -13.28 0.23
CA GLU A 224 25.47 -13.09 0.85
C GLU A 224 24.39 -12.65 -0.16
N ALA A 225 24.75 -11.88 -1.19
CA ALA A 225 23.80 -11.44 -2.21
C ALA A 225 23.34 -12.60 -3.09
N ILE A 226 24.25 -13.52 -3.43
CA ILE A 226 23.91 -14.73 -4.19
C ILE A 226 23.03 -15.67 -3.34
N ARG A 227 23.35 -15.82 -2.04
CA ARG A 227 22.53 -16.62 -1.12
C ARG A 227 21.11 -16.08 -0.98
N LYS A 228 20.95 -14.77 -0.79
CA LYS A 228 19.63 -14.11 -0.72
C LYS A 228 18.85 -14.25 -2.02
N GLY A 229 19.50 -14.04 -3.16
CA GLY A 229 18.85 -14.20 -4.47
C GLY A 229 18.37 -15.63 -4.74
N ALA A 230 19.13 -16.64 -4.31
CA ALA A 230 18.71 -18.04 -4.40
C ALA A 230 17.52 -18.35 -3.48
N GLU A 231 17.54 -17.86 -2.23
CA GLU A 231 16.44 -18.04 -1.28
C GLU A 231 15.15 -17.37 -1.78
N GLU A 232 15.24 -16.15 -2.31
CA GLU A 232 14.11 -15.46 -2.93
C GLU A 232 13.54 -16.23 -4.11
N LYS A 233 14.42 -16.73 -5.01
CA LYS A 233 13.98 -17.56 -6.13
C LYS A 233 13.32 -18.86 -5.67
N PHE A 234 13.85 -19.51 -4.64
CA PHE A 234 13.27 -20.71 -4.08
C PHE A 234 11.85 -20.46 -3.56
N LYS A 235 11.65 -19.36 -2.82
CA LYS A 235 10.31 -18.95 -2.33
C LYS A 235 9.36 -18.67 -3.50
N GLN A 236 9.81 -17.98 -4.55
CA GLN A 236 8.99 -17.72 -5.74
C GLN A 236 8.57 -19.01 -6.45
N VAL A 237 9.47 -19.99 -6.57
CA VAL A 237 9.19 -21.31 -7.15
C VAL A 237 8.14 -22.07 -6.34
N GLN A 238 8.24 -22.03 -5.01
CA GLN A 238 7.26 -22.67 -4.12
C GLN A 238 5.88 -22.01 -4.27
N GLN A 239 5.82 -20.68 -4.21
CA GLN A 239 4.57 -19.93 -4.37
C GLN A 239 3.91 -20.17 -5.74
N ALA A 240 4.71 -20.24 -6.81
CA ALA A 240 4.23 -20.55 -8.15
C ALA A 240 3.58 -21.94 -8.21
N TYR A 241 4.23 -22.95 -7.63
CA TYR A 241 3.69 -24.30 -7.59
C TYR A 241 2.38 -24.37 -6.80
N GLU A 242 2.31 -23.74 -5.63
CA GLU A 242 1.09 -23.67 -4.81
C GLU A 242 -0.08 -23.01 -5.56
N GLN A 243 0.18 -21.95 -6.34
CA GLN A 243 -0.84 -21.29 -7.15
C GLN A 243 -1.38 -22.20 -8.27
N ILE A 244 -0.50 -22.94 -8.94
CA ILE A 244 -0.89 -23.90 -9.98
C ILE A 244 -1.70 -25.05 -9.37
N GLN A 245 -1.30 -25.54 -8.18
CA GLN A 245 -2.06 -26.59 -7.50
C GLN A 245 -3.47 -26.14 -7.16
N LYS A 246 -3.64 -24.90 -6.67
CA LYS A 246 -4.96 -24.33 -6.39
C LYS A 246 -5.81 -24.16 -7.66
N GLU A 247 -5.22 -23.75 -8.78
CA GLU A 247 -5.93 -23.63 -10.07
C GLU A 247 -6.44 -25.00 -10.55
N ARG A 248 -5.61 -26.05 -10.42
CA ARG A 248 -5.88 -27.37 -11.00
C ARG A 248 -6.57 -28.36 -10.06
N GLY A 249 -6.61 -28.07 -8.76
CA GLY A 249 -7.13 -28.99 -7.74
C GLY A 249 -6.20 -30.18 -7.47
N LEU A 250 -4.89 -29.95 -7.43
CA LEU A 250 -3.83 -30.98 -7.29
C LEU A 250 -3.39 -31.27 -5.85
#